data_AF-A0A1Z8SP34-F1
#
_entry.id   AF-A0A1Z8SP34-F1
#
_cell.length_a   1.000
_cell.length_b   1.000
_cell.length_c   1.000
_cell.angle_alpha   90.00
_cell.angle_beta   90.00
_cell.angle_gamma   90.00
#
_symmetry.space_group_name_H-M   'P 1'
#
loop_
_entity.id
_entity.type
_entity.pdbx_description
1 polymer ?
#
loop_
_entity_poly.entity_id
_entity_poly.type
_entity_poly.pdbx_seq_one_letter_code
_entity_poly.pdbx_strand_id
1 'polypeptide(L)'
;MSGHITKSTHFVQTLFIKRLPLLLGLGLLVLTLSSPLQSFGAEPAEPNVPEKTSGFFSRDLIEDLWSEDVRVERSIVPIEGELKEEIVKLSRVKTSDQHTALFRISSDLGEAMGHVVILDEVGKYRPITFLVALDNKERVVDLQVLVYREHIGKEIESRRFTRQFRDKKITSTLKLHRDIRNLSGATLSARAAVRAVRRSLATVKLTRQRGTELAWLPISGPNLFYGESQLGFPVPASEKDEDVLKRASRESSAKPFERARPAMGTILKMEVHGDDALNAVEAAFTEVARLESLHSRWKQGSDVLNVENAPVGTAVEVSSDTIEVVEQALQVSRESGGAFDLTLQKDGYLSVRVDAENQTITLLKPGLILDLGGIGKGFALDRAAQVLESHGCRRALLDFGGQLLALDPPPGESSWPVGIFDPRDGKTVLYQLPLVRSSLATTALYERGEHLIHLLDNDPAIRILTTSVISESATQADALSTTVALIDQDKAQQLLESRSDASAVILLEGEDEPRVMGRF
;
A
#
# COMPACT_ATOMS: atom_id res chain seq x y z
N MET A 1 -48.03 67.88 16.77
CA MET A 1 -47.93 67.59 18.22
C MET A 1 -46.48 67.21 18.48
N SER A 2 -45.66 68.20 18.85
CA SER A 2 -44.99 68.28 20.18
C SER A 2 -44.03 67.11 20.38
N GLY A 3 -42.71 67.27 20.19
CA GLY A 3 -41.79 68.02 21.07
C GLY A 3 -41.33 67.06 22.19
N HIS A 4 -40.09 66.98 22.67
CA HIS A 4 -38.98 67.92 22.80
C HIS A 4 -37.90 67.16 23.64
N ILE A 5 -36.57 67.26 23.44
CA ILE A 5 -35.56 68.10 24.15
C ILE A 5 -34.29 67.23 24.32
N THR A 6 -33.16 67.48 23.63
CA THR A 6 -31.93 68.28 24.01
C THR A 6 -31.21 67.79 25.29
N LYS A 7 -29.87 67.68 25.38
CA LYS A 7 -28.69 68.55 25.06
C LYS A 7 -27.40 67.67 24.97
N SER A 8 -26.43 67.85 24.05
CA SER A 8 -25.29 68.82 23.99
C SER A 8 -24.42 68.82 25.28
N THR A 9 -23.07 68.88 25.34
CA THR A 9 -22.01 69.60 24.57
C THR A 9 -20.64 69.19 25.25
N HIS A 10 -19.54 68.82 24.58
CA HIS A 10 -18.37 69.62 24.07
C HIS A 10 -17.01 69.49 24.81
N PHE A 11 -15.93 69.61 23.99
CA PHE A 11 -14.52 70.00 24.25
C PHE A 11 -13.48 68.97 24.78
N VAL A 12 -12.18 68.93 24.44
CA VAL A 12 -11.28 69.24 23.28
C VAL A 12 -9.81 69.19 23.83
N GLN A 13 -8.87 68.59 23.05
CA GLN A 13 -7.37 68.72 23.06
C GLN A 13 -6.58 68.29 24.35
N THR A 14 -5.32 67.80 24.35
CA THR A 14 -4.10 68.10 23.57
C THR A 14 -3.01 67.00 23.74
N LEU A 15 -2.13 66.85 22.72
CA LEU A 15 -0.82 66.15 22.67
C LEU A 15 0.18 66.51 23.79
N PHE A 16 1.16 65.62 24.08
CA PHE A 16 2.58 66.00 24.23
C PHE A 16 3.57 64.82 24.07
N ILE A 17 4.72 65.11 23.43
CA ILE A 17 5.84 64.22 23.02
C ILE A 17 7.08 64.55 23.88
N LYS A 18 8.04 63.59 23.96
CA LYS A 18 9.51 63.70 24.22
C LYS A 18 9.93 63.23 25.63
N ARG A 19 11.14 62.70 25.91
CA ARG A 19 12.31 62.13 25.21
C ARG A 19 13.20 61.52 26.33
N LEU A 20 14.06 60.57 25.99
CA LEU A 20 15.15 59.96 26.80
C LEU A 20 16.19 60.99 27.34
N PRO A 21 17.00 60.64 28.37
CA PRO A 21 18.43 60.43 28.13
C PRO A 21 19.14 59.34 29.00
N LEU A 22 20.42 59.16 28.66
CA LEU A 22 21.44 58.13 28.98
C LEU A 22 22.48 58.77 29.95
N LEU A 23 23.05 58.14 31.00
CA LEU A 23 24.34 57.40 31.01
C LEU A 23 24.81 57.01 32.45
N LEU A 24 25.43 55.81 32.53
CA LEU A 24 26.61 55.36 33.32
C LEU A 24 26.63 55.28 34.87
N GLY A 25 26.97 54.07 35.37
CA GLY A 25 27.70 53.88 36.63
C GLY A 25 27.57 52.51 37.34
N LEU A 26 28.44 51.55 36.98
CA LEU A 26 28.97 50.36 37.69
C LEU A 26 28.17 49.66 38.84
N GLY A 27 28.01 48.33 38.74
CA GLY A 27 27.90 47.45 39.92
C GLY A 27 27.29 46.05 39.75
N LEU A 28 28.15 45.06 39.45
CA LEU A 28 28.11 43.63 39.85
C LEU A 28 26.86 42.73 39.60
N LEU A 29 26.94 41.98 38.50
CA LEU A 29 26.92 40.50 38.37
C LEU A 29 25.92 39.65 39.20
N VAL A 30 24.79 39.25 38.59
CA VAL A 30 24.16 37.94 38.80
C VAL A 30 23.68 37.39 37.45
N LEU A 31 24.16 36.18 37.13
CA LEU A 31 24.05 35.47 35.86
C LEU A 31 22.63 34.96 35.57
N THR A 32 22.00 35.47 34.50
CA THR A 32 21.12 34.67 33.64
C THR A 32 21.34 35.09 32.19
N LEU A 33 21.97 34.22 31.40
CA LEU A 33 22.21 34.44 29.98
C LEU A 33 20.90 34.31 29.21
N SER A 34 20.43 35.43 28.66
CA SER A 34 19.42 35.49 27.60
C SER A 34 20.07 36.14 26.37
N SER A 35 20.33 35.36 25.32
CA SER A 35 20.76 35.80 23.98
C SER A 35 20.27 34.77 22.93
N PRO A 36 20.28 35.06 21.62
CA PRO A 36 19.15 35.58 20.86
C PRO A 36 18.61 34.55 19.86
N LEU A 37 17.39 34.81 19.38
CA LEU A 37 16.69 34.05 18.34
C LEU A 37 17.57 33.79 17.09
N GLN A 38 17.93 32.51 16.92
CA GLN A 38 18.34 31.88 15.68
C GLN A 38 17.33 30.77 15.35
N SER A 39 17.05 30.64 14.05
CA SER A 39 16.11 29.75 13.40
C SER A 39 16.27 28.25 13.72
N PHE A 40 15.16 27.50 13.55
CA PHE A 40 14.99 26.10 13.12
C PHE A 40 14.00 25.31 14.00
N GLY A 41 13.03 24.66 13.35
CA GLY A 41 12.18 23.67 13.97
C GLY A 41 10.78 23.61 13.37
N ALA A 42 10.68 23.29 12.08
CA ALA A 42 9.44 22.80 11.50
C ALA A 42 8.91 21.62 12.33
N GLU A 43 7.61 21.61 12.60
CA GLU A 43 6.94 20.45 13.17
C GLU A 43 7.21 19.22 12.27
N PRO A 44 7.66 18.08 12.83
CA PRO A 44 7.90 16.89 12.04
C PRO A 44 6.56 16.32 11.54
N ALA A 45 6.46 16.20 10.22
CA ALA A 45 5.38 15.52 9.52
C ALA A 45 5.17 14.10 10.07
N GLU A 46 3.90 13.74 10.31
CA GLU A 46 3.53 12.37 10.71
C GLU A 46 3.90 11.36 9.60
N PRO A 47 4.52 10.22 9.93
CA PRO A 47 4.91 9.23 8.94
C PRO A 47 3.70 8.47 8.39
N ASN A 48 3.67 8.31 7.07
CA ASN A 48 2.66 7.59 6.30
C ASN A 48 2.90 6.07 6.43
N VAL A 49 1.94 5.34 7.02
CA VAL A 49 2.01 3.90 7.28
C VAL A 49 1.47 3.10 6.09
N PRO A 50 2.25 2.21 5.45
CA PRO A 50 1.80 1.45 4.30
C PRO A 50 0.89 0.26 4.68
N GLU A 51 -0.18 0.09 3.91
CA GLU A 51 -1.09 -1.05 3.96
C GLU A 51 -0.40 -2.31 3.39
N LYS A 52 0.33 -3.05 4.22
CA LYS A 52 1.03 -4.27 3.77
C LYS A 52 0.02 -5.42 3.67
N THR A 53 0.23 -6.42 2.82
CA THR A 53 -0.38 -7.78 2.93
C THR A 53 0.66 -8.88 2.66
N SER A 54 1.92 -8.65 3.05
CA SER A 54 3.05 -9.37 2.47
C SER A 54 3.32 -10.73 3.14
N GLY A 55 3.08 -11.84 2.43
CA GLY A 55 3.47 -13.22 2.77
C GLY A 55 4.98 -13.49 2.85
N PHE A 56 5.80 -12.46 3.10
CA PHE A 56 7.25 -12.49 3.12
C PHE A 56 7.78 -11.58 4.23
N PHE A 57 8.84 -11.99 4.90
CA PHE A 57 9.62 -11.17 5.84
C PHE A 57 11.09 -11.60 5.80
N SER A 58 12.02 -10.71 6.15
CA SER A 58 13.45 -11.04 6.15
C SER A 58 13.75 -12.12 7.20
N ARG A 59 14.64 -13.06 6.86
CA ARG A 59 15.23 -14.01 7.80
C ARG A 59 16.03 -13.30 8.88
N ASP A 60 16.65 -12.16 8.55
CA ASP A 60 17.37 -11.32 9.50
C ASP A 60 16.48 -10.93 10.69
N LEU A 61 15.16 -10.84 10.47
CA LEU A 61 14.18 -10.55 11.52
C LEU A 61 14.13 -11.64 12.61
N ILE A 62 14.38 -12.89 12.25
CA ILE A 62 14.46 -14.02 13.19
C ILE A 62 15.86 -14.07 13.81
N GLU A 63 16.90 -13.85 13.01
CA GLU A 63 18.29 -13.88 13.49
C GLU A 63 18.55 -12.79 14.54
N ASP A 64 18.00 -11.58 14.34
CA ASP A 64 18.01 -10.49 15.31
C ASP A 64 17.40 -10.87 16.67
N LEU A 65 16.42 -11.78 16.69
CA LEU A 65 15.73 -12.19 17.91
C LEU A 65 16.54 -13.19 18.76
N TRP A 66 17.39 -14.01 18.13
CA TRP A 66 18.16 -15.05 18.80
C TRP A 66 19.68 -14.80 18.83
N SER A 67 20.18 -13.77 18.13
CA SER A 67 21.57 -13.26 18.21
C SER A 67 22.68 -14.27 17.87
N GLU A 68 22.33 -15.37 17.20
CA GLU A 68 23.21 -16.48 16.82
C GLU A 68 22.78 -17.04 15.45
N ASP A 69 23.65 -17.82 14.80
CA ASP A 69 23.31 -18.56 13.58
C ASP A 69 22.27 -19.65 13.91
N VAL A 70 21.01 -19.39 13.52
CA VAL A 70 19.89 -20.29 13.79
C VAL A 70 19.49 -21.12 12.58
N ARG A 71 19.11 -22.36 12.84
CA ARG A 71 18.35 -23.17 11.88
C ARG A 71 16.87 -22.86 12.04
N VAL A 72 16.25 -22.54 10.90
CA VAL A 72 14.83 -22.21 10.81
C VAL A 72 14.15 -23.25 9.95
N GLU A 73 13.14 -23.90 10.52
CA GLU A 73 12.27 -24.84 9.81
C GLU A 73 10.82 -24.36 9.91
N ARG A 74 10.02 -24.58 8.87
CA ARG A 74 8.62 -24.18 8.83
C ARG A 74 7.70 -25.38 8.70
N SER A 75 6.57 -25.29 9.38
CA SER A 75 5.38 -26.09 9.14
C SER A 75 4.17 -25.17 8.97
N ILE A 76 3.22 -25.60 8.15
CA ILE A 76 1.88 -25.01 8.13
C ILE A 76 0.99 -25.91 8.99
N VAL A 77 0.38 -25.32 10.01
CA VAL A 77 -0.49 -26.04 10.95
C VAL A 77 -1.94 -25.84 10.50
N PRO A 78 -2.66 -26.89 10.09
CA PRO A 78 -4.09 -26.79 9.82
C PRO A 78 -4.85 -26.51 11.13
N ILE A 79 -5.66 -25.46 11.14
CA ILE A 79 -6.45 -24.99 12.28
C ILE A 79 -7.89 -25.47 12.10
N GLU A 80 -8.07 -26.78 12.26
CA GLU A 80 -9.35 -27.47 12.02
C GLU A 80 -9.71 -28.43 13.15
N GLY A 81 -10.97 -28.89 13.15
CA GLY A 81 -11.48 -29.88 14.10
C GLY A 81 -11.17 -29.57 15.57
N GLU A 82 -10.74 -30.59 16.30
CA GLU A 82 -10.46 -30.53 17.74
C GLU A 82 -9.35 -29.52 18.09
N LEU A 83 -8.32 -29.39 17.25
CA LEU A 83 -7.23 -28.43 17.48
C LEU A 83 -7.75 -27.00 17.47
N LYS A 84 -8.64 -26.66 16.53
CA LYS A 84 -9.29 -25.34 16.48
C LYS A 84 -10.09 -25.06 17.75
N GLU A 85 -10.88 -26.03 18.20
CA GLU A 85 -11.71 -25.89 19.41
C GLU A 85 -10.84 -25.68 20.66
N GLU A 86 -9.74 -26.41 20.80
CA GLU A 86 -8.80 -26.25 21.90
C GLU A 86 -8.06 -24.92 21.86
N ILE A 87 -7.62 -24.47 20.68
CA ILE A 87 -7.00 -23.14 20.50
C ILE A 87 -7.99 -22.07 20.93
N VAL A 88 -9.25 -22.14 20.50
CA VAL A 88 -10.28 -21.17 20.89
C VAL A 88 -10.53 -21.21 22.40
N LYS A 89 -10.61 -22.40 23.01
CA LYS A 89 -10.84 -22.57 24.45
C LYS A 89 -9.69 -22.02 25.29
N LEU A 90 -8.45 -22.34 24.90
CA LEU A 90 -7.24 -21.98 25.64
C LEU A 90 -6.88 -20.49 25.45
N SER A 91 -6.93 -20.00 24.21
CA SER A 91 -6.68 -18.58 23.92
C SER A 91 -7.83 -17.68 24.37
N ARG A 92 -9.07 -18.19 24.43
CA ARG A 92 -10.32 -17.41 24.56
C ARG A 92 -10.53 -16.42 23.41
N VAL A 93 -10.00 -16.74 22.24
CA VAL A 93 -10.08 -15.95 21.01
C VAL A 93 -10.70 -16.82 19.93
N LYS A 94 -11.76 -16.33 19.28
CA LYS A 94 -12.31 -17.00 18.09
C LYS A 94 -11.34 -16.82 16.93
N THR A 95 -11.18 -17.85 16.12
CA THR A 95 -10.35 -17.80 14.91
C THR A 95 -11.13 -18.35 13.72
N SER A 96 -11.02 -17.65 12.59
CA SER A 96 -11.55 -18.08 11.29
C SER A 96 -10.48 -18.72 10.41
N ASP A 97 -9.22 -18.65 10.82
CA ASP A 97 -8.07 -19.16 10.08
C ASP A 97 -8.24 -20.65 9.81
N GLN A 98 -7.91 -21.05 8.58
CA GLN A 98 -7.83 -22.45 8.17
C GLN A 98 -6.44 -23.03 8.44
N HIS A 99 -5.41 -22.19 8.43
CA HIS A 99 -4.02 -22.59 8.60
C HIS A 99 -3.25 -21.51 9.39
N THR A 100 -2.11 -21.89 9.99
CA THR A 100 -1.17 -20.95 10.63
C THR A 100 0.27 -21.36 10.33
N ALA A 101 1.12 -20.39 9.98
CA ALA A 101 2.53 -20.65 9.77
C ALA A 101 3.27 -20.73 11.11
N LEU A 102 3.90 -21.87 11.36
CA LEU A 102 4.69 -22.15 12.55
C LEU A 102 6.14 -22.41 12.14
N PHE A 103 7.07 -21.71 12.77
CA PHE A 103 8.50 -21.89 12.56
C PHE A 103 9.12 -22.44 13.83
N ARG A 104 10.01 -23.42 13.68
CA ARG A 104 10.85 -23.96 14.74
C ARG A 104 12.24 -23.37 14.59
N ILE A 105 12.77 -22.85 15.71
CA ILE A 105 14.09 -22.25 15.79
C ILE A 105 14.97 -23.15 16.65
N SER A 106 16.07 -23.61 16.08
CA SER A 106 17.09 -24.38 16.79
C SER A 106 18.47 -23.81 16.54
N SER A 107 19.40 -24.06 17.47
CA SER A 107 20.80 -23.79 17.21
C SER A 107 21.30 -24.65 16.05
N ASP A 108 22.43 -24.25 15.50
CA ASP A 108 23.29 -25.01 14.60
C ASP A 108 23.70 -26.40 15.16
N LEU A 109 23.75 -26.56 16.49
CA LEU A 109 23.92 -27.83 17.20
C LEU A 109 22.62 -28.64 17.37
N GLY A 110 21.47 -28.09 16.95
CA GLY A 110 20.16 -28.76 17.00
C GLY A 110 19.39 -28.58 18.32
N GLU A 111 19.84 -27.70 19.22
CA GLU A 111 19.13 -27.41 20.46
C GLU A 111 17.90 -26.55 20.21
N ALA A 112 16.74 -26.91 20.77
CA ALA A 112 15.50 -26.15 20.58
C ALA A 112 15.54 -24.80 21.32
N MET A 113 15.57 -23.71 20.56
CA MET A 113 15.64 -22.34 21.09
C MET A 113 14.25 -21.72 21.25
N GLY A 114 13.34 -21.98 20.30
CA GLY A 114 12.02 -21.35 20.32
C GLY A 114 11.15 -21.65 19.12
N HIS A 115 10.05 -20.90 19.01
CA HIS A 115 9.13 -20.94 17.89
C HIS A 115 8.76 -19.53 17.46
N VAL A 116 8.44 -19.36 16.18
CA VAL A 116 7.81 -18.15 15.65
C VAL A 116 6.46 -18.54 15.07
N VAL A 117 5.42 -17.77 15.40
CA VAL A 117 4.08 -17.94 14.83
C VAL A 117 3.75 -16.70 14.03
N ILE A 118 3.30 -16.91 12.79
CA ILE A 118 2.78 -15.83 11.95
C ILE A 118 1.31 -16.09 11.66
N LEU A 119 0.48 -15.11 11.97
CA LEU A 119 -0.96 -15.19 11.86
C LEU A 119 -1.57 -13.82 11.59
N ASP A 120 -2.78 -13.86 11.05
CA ASP A 120 -3.61 -12.68 10.86
C ASP A 120 -4.61 -12.53 12.01
N GLU A 121 -4.82 -11.28 12.43
CA GLU A 121 -5.87 -10.90 13.37
C GLU A 121 -6.62 -9.68 12.85
N VAL A 122 -7.92 -9.85 12.61
CA VAL A 122 -8.80 -8.74 12.20
C VAL A 122 -8.88 -7.72 13.32
N GLY A 123 -8.50 -6.46 13.08
CA GLY A 123 -8.61 -5.40 14.08
C GLY A 123 -10.06 -5.06 14.37
N LYS A 124 -10.74 -4.57 13.33
CA LYS A 124 -12.17 -4.29 13.22
C LYS A 124 -12.71 -4.63 11.83
N TYR A 125 -11.95 -4.37 10.76
CA TYR A 125 -12.42 -4.53 9.38
C TYR A 125 -11.47 -5.36 8.50
N ARG A 126 -10.16 -5.25 8.68
CA ARG A 126 -9.14 -5.88 7.84
C ARG A 126 -8.10 -6.61 8.69
N PRO A 127 -7.46 -7.68 8.18
CA PRO A 127 -6.49 -8.45 8.96
C PRO A 127 -5.23 -7.65 9.23
N ILE A 128 -4.61 -7.80 10.41
CA ILE A 128 -3.26 -7.32 10.71
C ILE A 128 -2.38 -8.57 10.88
N THR A 129 -1.26 -8.67 10.16
CA THR A 129 -0.35 -9.80 10.33
C THR A 129 0.65 -9.51 11.44
N PHE A 130 0.72 -10.44 12.38
CA PHE A 130 1.65 -10.42 13.48
C PHE A 130 2.67 -11.55 13.37
N LEU A 131 3.92 -11.24 13.72
CA LEU A 131 4.93 -12.21 14.09
C LEU A 131 5.01 -12.27 15.61
N VAL A 132 4.83 -13.45 16.19
CA VAL A 132 4.97 -13.69 17.62
C VAL A 132 6.08 -14.69 17.86
N ALA A 133 7.17 -14.23 18.46
CA ALA A 133 8.33 -15.05 18.81
C ALA A 133 8.20 -15.57 20.24
N LEU A 134 8.39 -16.88 20.43
CA LEU A 134 8.29 -17.57 21.71
C LEU A 134 9.58 -18.33 22.01
N ASP A 135 10.03 -18.32 23.26
CA ASP A 135 11.15 -19.15 23.71
C ASP A 135 10.73 -20.61 23.93
N ASN A 136 11.70 -21.49 24.19
CA ASN A 136 11.45 -22.89 24.48
C ASN A 136 10.63 -23.16 25.77
N LYS A 137 10.42 -22.15 26.62
CA LYS A 137 9.56 -22.17 27.82
C LYS A 137 8.18 -21.53 27.59
N GLU A 138 7.79 -21.33 26.33
CA GLU A 138 6.51 -20.74 25.91
C GLU A 138 6.28 -19.33 26.46
N ARG A 139 7.36 -18.54 26.56
CA ARG A 139 7.30 -17.12 26.88
C ARG A 139 7.48 -16.31 25.63
N VAL A 140 6.72 -15.22 25.50
CA VAL A 140 6.90 -14.27 24.40
C VAL A 140 8.27 -13.60 24.51
N VAL A 141 9.07 -13.73 23.47
CA VAL A 141 10.34 -13.04 23.27
C VAL A 141 10.07 -11.65 22.68
N ASP A 142 9.31 -11.62 21.59
CA ASP A 142 8.95 -10.39 20.90
C ASP A 142 7.61 -10.53 20.13
N LEU A 143 7.02 -9.38 19.83
CA LEU A 143 5.84 -9.23 18.99
C LEU A 143 6.15 -8.16 17.95
N GLN A 144 5.95 -8.48 16.68
CA GLN A 144 6.11 -7.52 15.60
C GLN A 144 4.85 -7.45 14.75
N VAL A 145 4.47 -6.23 14.36
CA VAL A 145 3.50 -6.03 13.30
C VAL A 145 4.27 -6.14 12.00
N LEU A 146 4.03 -7.23 11.27
CA LEU A 146 4.64 -7.35 9.95
C LEU A 146 3.91 -6.43 8.97
N VAL A 147 2.60 -6.33 9.15
CA VAL A 147 1.67 -5.93 8.11
C VAL A 147 0.38 -5.36 8.70
N TYR A 148 0.11 -4.07 8.47
CA TYR A 148 -1.08 -3.39 8.98
C TYR A 148 -2.03 -3.03 7.82
N ARG A 149 -3.29 -3.49 7.85
CA ARG A 149 -4.32 -3.16 6.81
C ARG A 149 -5.57 -2.47 7.31
N GLU A 150 -5.60 -1.95 8.53
CA GLU A 150 -6.82 -1.31 9.02
C GLU A 150 -6.91 0.14 8.52
N HIS A 151 -7.99 0.45 7.79
CA HIS A 151 -8.26 1.81 7.30
C HIS A 151 -8.68 2.78 8.43
N ILE A 152 -9.07 2.27 9.61
CA ILE A 152 -9.41 3.06 10.80
C ILE A 152 -8.52 2.65 11.98
N GLY A 153 -7.80 3.62 12.54
CA GLY A 153 -6.87 3.45 13.66
C GLY A 153 -5.41 3.57 13.22
N LYS A 154 -4.49 3.61 14.19
CA LYS A 154 -3.03 3.67 13.94
C LYS A 154 -2.36 2.29 14.08
N GLU A 155 -1.30 2.05 13.31
CA GLU A 155 -0.41 0.88 13.50
C GLU A 155 0.29 0.92 14.87
N ILE A 156 0.73 -0.24 15.36
CA ILE A 156 1.61 -0.33 16.52
C ILE A 156 3.06 -0.18 16.05
N GLU A 157 3.55 1.05 16.00
CA GLU A 157 4.96 1.33 15.67
C GLU A 157 5.87 1.31 16.90
N SER A 158 5.29 1.40 18.10
CA SER A 158 6.05 1.57 19.32
C SER A 158 6.62 0.26 19.85
N ARG A 159 7.96 0.11 19.80
CA ARG A 159 8.68 -0.94 20.53
C ARG A 159 8.39 -0.96 22.04
N ARG A 160 8.01 0.19 22.63
CA ARG A 160 7.60 0.27 24.04
C ARG A 160 6.29 -0.49 24.27
N PHE A 161 5.38 -0.47 23.30
CA PHE A 161 4.12 -1.20 23.39
C PHE A 161 4.34 -2.71 23.25
N THR A 162 5.08 -3.15 22.22
CA THR A 162 5.30 -4.59 21.96
C THR A 162 6.09 -5.27 23.08
N ARG A 163 7.04 -4.56 23.71
CA ARG A 163 7.77 -5.04 24.89
C ARG A 163 6.89 -5.39 26.10
N GLN A 164 5.65 -4.89 26.18
CA GLN A 164 4.74 -5.25 27.28
C GLN A 164 4.31 -6.73 27.22
N PHE A 165 4.44 -7.37 26.05
CA PHE A 165 4.15 -8.78 25.86
C PHE A 165 5.33 -9.68 26.24
N ARG A 166 6.54 -9.14 26.39
CA ARG A 166 7.72 -9.94 26.75
C ARG A 166 7.50 -10.70 28.06
N ASP A 167 7.99 -11.93 28.10
CA ASP A 167 7.90 -12.88 29.21
C ASP A 167 6.48 -13.36 29.55
N LYS A 168 5.44 -12.90 28.83
CA LYS A 168 4.07 -13.36 29.03
C LYS A 168 3.92 -14.80 28.56
N LYS A 169 3.08 -15.55 29.28
CA LYS A 169 2.71 -16.94 28.99
C LYS A 169 1.21 -17.04 28.73
N ILE A 170 0.75 -18.20 28.29
CA ILE A 170 -0.69 -18.47 28.11
C ILE A 170 -1.51 -18.27 29.41
N THR A 171 -0.87 -18.44 30.57
CA THR A 171 -1.47 -18.23 31.89
C THR A 171 -1.46 -16.76 32.34
N SER A 172 -0.71 -15.88 31.66
CA SER A 172 -0.66 -14.47 31.99
C SER A 172 -1.98 -13.78 31.66
N THR A 173 -2.37 -12.82 32.50
CA THR A 173 -3.48 -11.93 32.17
C THR A 173 -3.05 -10.94 31.11
N LEU A 174 -3.75 -10.93 29.98
CA LEU A 174 -3.51 -10.04 28.84
C LEU A 174 -4.78 -9.24 28.55
N LYS A 175 -5.20 -8.38 29.48
CA LYS A 175 -6.30 -7.43 29.25
C LYS A 175 -5.75 -6.05 28.92
N LEU A 176 -6.19 -5.49 27.81
CA LEU A 176 -5.90 -4.11 27.43
C LEU A 176 -6.47 -3.14 28.49
N HIS A 177 -5.77 -2.05 28.76
CA HIS A 177 -6.04 -1.05 29.83
C HIS A 177 -5.84 -1.52 31.27
N ARG A 178 -5.52 -2.80 31.50
CA ARG A 178 -5.21 -3.33 32.83
C ARG A 178 -3.80 -3.91 32.90
N ASP A 179 -3.56 -4.92 32.07
CA ASP A 179 -2.30 -5.67 32.04
C ASP A 179 -1.38 -5.16 30.91
N ILE A 180 -1.98 -4.70 29.80
CA ILE A 180 -1.30 -4.06 28.68
C ILE A 180 -1.78 -2.61 28.60
N ARG A 181 -0.87 -1.66 28.75
CA ARG A 181 -1.17 -0.24 28.57
C ARG A 181 -1.49 0.00 27.11
N ASN A 182 -2.64 0.62 26.87
CA ASN A 182 -3.10 0.92 25.52
C ASN A 182 -2.27 2.05 24.88
N LEU A 183 -2.28 2.10 23.55
CA LEU A 183 -1.71 3.17 22.77
C LEU A 183 -2.84 4.04 22.19
N SER A 184 -2.83 5.34 22.48
CA SER A 184 -3.82 6.29 21.95
C SER A 184 -3.81 6.26 20.42
N GLY A 185 -4.99 6.22 19.80
CA GLY A 185 -5.13 6.10 18.34
C GLY A 185 -4.95 4.68 17.77
N ALA A 186 -4.24 3.77 18.46
CA ALA A 186 -3.98 2.39 18.00
C ALA A 186 -4.76 1.33 18.81
N THR A 187 -5.93 1.68 19.33
CA THR A 187 -6.69 0.80 20.24
C THR A 187 -7.17 -0.49 19.56
N LEU A 188 -7.53 -0.42 18.27
CA LEU A 188 -7.97 -1.58 17.49
C LEU A 188 -6.81 -2.55 17.25
N SER A 189 -5.68 -2.02 16.79
CA SER A 189 -4.42 -2.74 16.58
C SER A 189 -3.91 -3.36 17.88
N ALA A 190 -3.98 -2.63 19.00
CA ALA A 190 -3.60 -3.11 20.32
C ALA A 190 -4.46 -4.29 20.81
N ARG A 191 -5.77 -4.29 20.50
CA ARG A 191 -6.66 -5.43 20.78
C ARG A 191 -6.32 -6.63 19.89
N ALA A 192 -6.02 -6.40 18.61
CA ALA A 192 -5.58 -7.44 17.69
C ALA A 192 -4.26 -8.09 18.14
N ALA A 193 -3.27 -7.29 18.56
CA ALA A 193 -2.01 -7.76 19.12
C ALA A 193 -2.21 -8.69 20.34
N VAL A 194 -3.11 -8.31 21.26
CA VAL A 194 -3.46 -9.16 22.42
C VAL A 194 -4.03 -10.50 21.96
N ARG A 195 -4.91 -10.50 20.96
CA ARG A 195 -5.50 -11.73 20.40
C ARG A 195 -4.45 -12.59 19.72
N ALA A 196 -3.59 -11.98 18.90
CA ALA A 196 -2.52 -12.66 18.18
C ALA A 196 -1.60 -13.39 19.15
N VAL A 197 -1.11 -12.70 20.19
CA VAL A 197 -0.24 -13.31 21.21
C VAL A 197 -0.92 -14.47 21.93
N ARG A 198 -2.20 -14.33 22.30
CA ARG A 198 -2.97 -15.39 22.97
C ARG A 198 -3.14 -16.62 22.09
N ARG A 199 -3.40 -16.42 20.79
CA ARG A 199 -3.50 -17.51 19.82
C ARG A 199 -2.15 -18.18 19.60
N SER A 200 -1.07 -17.43 19.38
CA SER A 200 0.27 -18.00 19.18
C SER A 200 0.71 -18.87 20.37
N LEU A 201 0.50 -18.38 21.60
CA LEU A 201 0.79 -19.14 22.82
C LEU A 201 -0.04 -20.43 22.92
N ALA A 202 -1.32 -20.40 22.51
CA ALA A 202 -2.16 -21.58 22.51
C ALA A 202 -1.74 -22.57 21.41
N THR A 203 -1.49 -22.09 20.19
CA THR A 203 -1.06 -22.90 19.05
C THR A 203 0.23 -23.65 19.39
N VAL A 204 1.28 -22.96 19.85
CA VAL A 204 2.57 -23.61 20.17
C VAL A 204 2.44 -24.60 21.32
N LYS A 205 1.67 -24.27 22.35
CA LYS A 205 1.46 -25.19 23.48
C LYS A 205 0.76 -26.47 23.04
N LEU A 206 -0.31 -26.36 22.25
CA LEU A 206 -1.11 -27.50 21.84
C LEU A 206 -0.39 -28.36 20.80
N THR A 207 0.31 -27.75 19.84
CA THR A 207 1.09 -28.51 18.84
C THR A 207 2.23 -29.30 19.49
N ARG A 208 2.87 -28.74 20.53
CA ARG A 208 3.87 -29.45 21.35
C ARG A 208 3.27 -30.56 22.21
N GLN A 209 2.14 -30.32 22.88
CA GLN A 209 1.50 -31.30 23.76
C GLN A 209 0.95 -32.50 23.02
N ARG A 210 0.38 -32.29 21.82
CA ARG A 210 -0.18 -33.35 20.98
C ARG A 210 0.88 -34.22 20.31
N GLY A 211 2.16 -33.83 20.35
CA GLY A 211 3.23 -34.54 19.64
C GLY A 211 2.98 -34.63 18.13
N THR A 212 2.22 -33.68 17.58
CA THR A 212 1.77 -33.68 16.18
C THR A 212 2.98 -33.85 15.27
N GLU A 213 3.00 -34.90 14.44
CA GLU A 213 4.01 -35.08 13.38
C GLU A 213 3.79 -34.00 12.32
N LEU A 214 4.32 -32.81 12.60
CA LEU A 214 4.38 -31.72 11.65
C LEU A 214 5.51 -31.99 10.67
N ALA A 215 5.22 -31.88 9.37
CA ALA A 215 6.23 -31.90 8.34
C ALA A 215 7.03 -30.59 8.40
N TRP A 216 8.24 -30.66 8.95
CA TRP A 216 9.15 -29.53 9.05
C TRP A 216 9.98 -29.43 7.77
N LEU A 217 9.85 -28.30 7.08
CA LEU A 217 10.64 -27.99 5.90
C LEU A 217 11.78 -27.03 6.29
N PRO A 218 13.04 -27.37 6.05
CA PRO A 218 14.15 -26.44 6.28
C PRO A 218 14.00 -25.25 5.34
N ILE A 219 14.21 -24.03 5.86
CA ILE A 219 14.21 -22.82 5.04
C ILE A 219 15.64 -22.33 4.87
N SER A 220 16.05 -22.20 3.61
CA SER A 220 17.32 -21.63 3.19
C SER A 220 17.07 -20.31 2.45
N GLY A 221 17.93 -19.31 2.67
CA GLY A 221 17.85 -18.00 2.01
C GLY A 221 17.35 -16.85 2.91
N PRO A 222 17.47 -15.59 2.44
CA PRO A 222 17.28 -14.38 3.24
C PRO A 222 15.80 -13.99 3.44
N ASN A 223 14.85 -14.61 2.74
CA ASN A 223 13.42 -14.27 2.82
C ASN A 223 12.61 -15.48 3.29
N LEU A 224 11.78 -15.28 4.31
CA LEU A 224 10.92 -16.28 4.91
C LEU A 224 9.46 -16.05 4.48
N PHE A 225 8.78 -17.14 4.18
CA PHE A 225 7.45 -17.14 3.55
C PHE A 225 6.38 -17.63 4.53
N TYR A 226 5.23 -16.95 4.58
CA TYR A 226 4.05 -17.42 5.31
C TYR A 226 2.81 -17.35 4.41
N GLY A 227 2.00 -18.42 4.40
CA GLY A 227 0.83 -18.57 3.51
C GLY A 227 0.83 -19.88 2.71
N GLU A 228 -0.30 -20.17 2.05
CA GLU A 228 -0.60 -21.47 1.41
C GLU A 228 0.16 -21.77 0.11
N SER A 229 0.89 -20.81 -0.46
CA SER A 229 1.49 -20.90 -1.80
C SER A 229 2.59 -21.96 -2.01
N GLN A 230 2.79 -22.91 -1.07
CA GLN A 230 3.73 -24.02 -1.22
C GLN A 230 3.28 -25.40 -0.70
N LEU A 231 2.02 -25.62 -0.30
CA LEU A 231 1.59 -26.97 0.10
C LEU A 231 1.06 -27.78 -1.08
N GLY A 232 1.96 -28.42 -1.83
CA GLY A 232 1.61 -29.64 -2.55
C GLY A 232 1.60 -30.81 -1.57
N PHE A 233 0.42 -31.32 -1.18
CA PHE A 233 0.34 -32.54 -0.39
C PHE A 233 0.66 -33.76 -1.27
N PRO A 234 1.55 -34.68 -0.86
CA PRO A 234 1.74 -35.95 -1.55
C PRO A 234 0.57 -36.89 -1.19
N VAL A 235 -0.21 -37.28 -2.19
CA VAL A 235 -1.16 -38.41 -2.10
C VAL A 235 -0.37 -39.70 -2.35
N PRO A 236 -0.50 -40.76 -1.52
CA PRO A 236 0.20 -42.02 -1.77
C PRO A 236 -0.32 -42.67 -3.06
N ALA A 237 0.61 -43.10 -3.91
CA ALA A 237 0.33 -43.76 -5.18
C ALA A 237 -0.44 -45.08 -4.98
N SER A 238 -1.57 -45.22 -5.67
CA SER A 238 -2.13 -46.53 -6.02
C SER A 238 -1.89 -46.76 -7.51
N GLU A 239 -1.13 -47.81 -7.81
CA GLU A 239 -0.64 -48.21 -9.13
C GLU A 239 -1.74 -48.27 -10.20
N LYS A 240 -1.72 -47.32 -11.15
CA LYS A 240 -2.20 -47.47 -12.55
C LYS A 240 -1.85 -46.28 -13.46
N ASP A 241 -0.68 -45.66 -13.26
CA ASP A 241 -0.36 -44.34 -13.85
C ASP A 241 0.63 -44.33 -15.03
N GLU A 242 1.06 -45.44 -15.61
CA GLU A 242 2.05 -45.35 -16.72
C GLU A 242 1.49 -44.76 -18.03
N ASP A 243 0.19 -44.93 -18.32
CA ASP A 243 -0.44 -44.31 -19.50
C ASP A 243 -0.99 -42.90 -19.20
N VAL A 244 -1.23 -42.56 -17.94
CA VAL A 244 -1.59 -41.21 -17.49
C VAL A 244 -0.36 -40.31 -17.49
N LEU A 245 0.81 -40.82 -17.08
CA LEU A 245 2.09 -40.10 -17.09
C LEU A 245 2.55 -39.67 -18.49
N LYS A 246 2.20 -40.43 -19.55
CA LYS A 246 2.49 -40.05 -20.94
C LYS A 246 1.58 -38.95 -21.49
N ARG A 247 0.36 -38.78 -20.93
CA ARG A 247 -0.50 -37.63 -21.22
C ARG A 247 -0.14 -36.41 -20.37
N ALA A 248 0.13 -36.61 -19.08
CA ALA A 248 0.53 -35.55 -18.14
C ALA A 248 1.88 -34.89 -18.49
N SER A 249 2.80 -35.63 -19.12
CA SER A 249 4.08 -35.07 -19.59
C SER A 249 3.95 -34.13 -20.80
N ARG A 250 2.75 -33.98 -21.40
CA ARG A 250 2.43 -32.91 -22.36
C ARG A 250 1.68 -31.72 -21.73
N GLU A 251 1.17 -31.84 -20.51
CA GLU A 251 0.40 -30.80 -19.79
C GLU A 251 1.19 -30.17 -18.62
N SER A 252 2.48 -30.48 -18.49
CA SER A 252 3.36 -30.09 -17.37
C SER A 252 3.81 -28.61 -17.37
N SER A 253 2.96 -27.65 -17.79
CA SER A 253 3.19 -26.19 -17.67
C SER A 253 2.20 -25.48 -16.73
N ALA A 254 1.46 -26.23 -15.89
CA ALA A 254 0.14 -25.84 -15.41
C ALA A 254 0.03 -25.03 -14.10
N LYS A 255 1.12 -24.61 -13.42
CA LYS A 255 1.00 -23.75 -12.22
C LYS A 255 1.60 -22.36 -12.45
N PRO A 256 0.88 -21.27 -12.17
CA PRO A 256 1.44 -19.92 -12.28
C PRO A 256 2.54 -19.71 -11.25
N PHE A 257 3.51 -18.88 -11.61
CA PHE A 257 4.44 -18.28 -10.67
C PHE A 257 3.84 -16.98 -10.13
N GLU A 258 3.69 -16.90 -8.81
CA GLU A 258 3.16 -15.71 -8.14
C GLU A 258 4.22 -15.05 -7.26
N ARG A 259 4.28 -13.71 -7.31
CA ARG A 259 5.12 -12.91 -6.41
C ARG A 259 4.51 -11.54 -6.18
N ALA A 260 4.72 -10.98 -5.00
CA ALA A 260 4.33 -9.62 -4.67
C ALA A 260 5.49 -8.87 -4.00
N ARG A 261 5.69 -7.60 -4.36
CA ARG A 261 6.70 -6.72 -3.73
C ARG A 261 6.16 -5.29 -3.54
N PRO A 262 6.64 -4.55 -2.53
CA PRO A 262 6.42 -3.12 -2.46
C PRO A 262 7.06 -2.41 -3.66
N ALA A 263 6.32 -1.47 -4.25
CA ALA A 263 6.77 -0.60 -5.33
C ALA A 263 5.90 0.66 -5.37
N MET A 264 6.47 1.82 -5.70
CA MET A 264 5.76 3.10 -5.90
C MET A 264 4.73 3.45 -4.79
N GLY A 265 5.04 3.12 -3.54
CA GLY A 265 4.17 3.41 -2.39
C GLY A 265 2.94 2.51 -2.25
N THR A 266 2.91 1.35 -2.91
CA THR A 266 1.90 0.30 -2.76
C THR A 266 2.52 -1.10 -3.00
N ILE A 267 1.70 -2.14 -3.22
CA ILE A 267 2.14 -3.50 -3.56
C ILE A 267 1.86 -3.78 -5.03
N LEU A 268 2.87 -4.27 -5.76
CA LEU A 268 2.72 -4.90 -7.06
C LEU A 268 2.74 -6.42 -6.87
N LYS A 269 1.63 -7.08 -7.18
CA LYS A 269 1.50 -8.54 -7.30
C LYS A 269 1.51 -8.91 -8.77
N MET A 270 2.22 -9.98 -9.12
CA MET A 270 2.21 -10.57 -10.46
C MET A 270 1.95 -12.06 -10.35
N GLU A 271 1.00 -12.53 -11.13
CA GLU A 271 0.74 -13.94 -11.42
C GLU A 271 1.12 -14.19 -12.87
N VAL A 272 2.07 -15.09 -13.14
CA VAL A 272 2.67 -15.26 -14.46
C VAL A 272 2.78 -16.74 -14.81
N HIS A 273 2.30 -17.12 -16.00
CA HIS A 273 2.48 -18.45 -16.57
C HIS A 273 3.55 -18.44 -17.64
N GLY A 274 4.42 -19.44 -17.61
CA GLY A 274 5.48 -19.65 -18.59
C GLY A 274 6.68 -20.33 -17.96
N ASP A 275 7.53 -20.92 -18.79
CA ASP A 275 8.70 -21.66 -18.32
C ASP A 275 9.75 -20.73 -17.66
N ASP A 276 9.79 -19.45 -18.07
CA ASP A 276 10.73 -18.44 -17.57
C ASP A 276 10.09 -17.46 -16.56
N ALA A 277 8.94 -17.82 -15.99
CA ALA A 277 8.12 -16.89 -15.20
C ALA A 277 8.84 -16.29 -13.98
N LEU A 278 9.74 -17.04 -13.33
CA LEU A 278 10.55 -16.52 -12.22
C LEU A 278 11.45 -15.36 -12.67
N ASN A 279 12.22 -15.55 -13.76
CA ASN A 279 13.17 -14.54 -14.24
C ASN A 279 12.44 -13.34 -14.83
N ALA A 280 11.36 -13.60 -15.58
CA ALA A 280 10.48 -12.57 -16.12
C ALA A 280 9.94 -11.65 -15.01
N VAL A 281 9.44 -12.24 -13.91
CA VAL A 281 8.93 -11.48 -12.76
C VAL A 281 10.03 -10.68 -12.05
N GLU A 282 11.23 -11.24 -11.89
CA GLU A 282 12.36 -10.50 -11.31
C GLU A 282 12.80 -9.33 -12.18
N ALA A 283 12.85 -9.52 -13.50
CA ALA A 283 13.15 -8.46 -14.45
C ALA A 283 12.08 -7.37 -14.43
N ALA A 284 10.79 -7.74 -14.39
CA ALA A 284 9.68 -6.81 -14.30
C ALA A 284 9.73 -5.98 -13.01
N PHE A 285 10.02 -6.59 -11.85
CA PHE A 285 10.22 -5.82 -10.62
C PHE A 285 11.41 -4.87 -10.68
N THR A 286 12.51 -5.30 -11.33
CA THR A 286 13.69 -4.45 -11.53
C THR A 286 13.34 -3.24 -12.40
N GLU A 287 12.54 -3.45 -13.43
CA GLU A 287 12.07 -2.37 -14.31
C GLU A 287 11.16 -1.38 -13.58
N VAL A 288 10.18 -1.87 -12.81
CA VAL A 288 9.33 -1.00 -11.99
C VAL A 288 10.15 -0.20 -10.97
N ALA A 289 11.17 -0.82 -10.35
CA ALA A 289 12.07 -0.11 -9.43
C ALA A 289 12.91 0.96 -10.13
N ARG A 290 13.35 0.71 -11.38
CA ARG A 290 14.03 1.70 -12.22
C ARG A 290 13.11 2.88 -12.52
N LEU A 291 11.87 2.64 -12.95
CA LEU A 291 10.88 3.70 -13.19
C LEU A 291 10.58 4.49 -11.92
N GLU A 292 10.44 3.85 -10.77
CA GLU A 292 10.29 4.55 -9.49
C GLU A 292 11.50 5.45 -9.16
N SER A 293 12.72 5.05 -9.56
CA SER A 293 13.91 5.88 -9.39
C SER A 293 13.90 7.14 -10.26
N LEU A 294 13.26 7.10 -11.43
CA LEU A 294 13.15 8.21 -12.37
C LEU A 294 11.94 9.12 -12.08
N HIS A 295 10.81 8.53 -11.69
CA HIS A 295 9.53 9.24 -11.60
C HIS A 295 9.19 9.72 -10.18
N SER A 296 9.98 9.35 -9.17
CA SER A 296 9.70 9.74 -7.79
C SER A 296 10.16 11.15 -7.47
N ARG A 297 9.20 12.02 -7.15
CA ARG A 297 9.39 13.35 -6.56
C ARG A 297 10.08 13.38 -5.19
N TRP A 298 10.30 12.22 -4.56
CA TRP A 298 10.95 12.11 -3.25
C TRP A 298 12.39 11.57 -3.34
N LYS A 299 12.80 11.03 -4.50
CA LYS A 299 14.13 10.44 -4.69
C LYS A 299 15.08 11.46 -5.28
N GLN A 300 16.21 11.66 -4.61
CA GLN A 300 17.30 12.49 -5.12
C GLN A 300 17.83 11.93 -6.44
N GLY A 301 18.03 12.80 -7.42
CA GLY A 301 18.52 12.45 -8.76
C GLY A 301 17.46 11.88 -9.71
N SER A 302 16.18 11.81 -9.32
CA SER A 302 15.10 11.42 -10.23
C SER A 302 14.87 12.49 -11.30
N ASP A 303 14.40 12.08 -12.48
CA ASP A 303 14.08 12.99 -13.58
C ASP A 303 13.05 14.04 -13.15
N VAL A 304 12.00 13.60 -12.44
CA VAL A 304 10.94 14.47 -11.92
C VAL A 304 11.52 15.55 -11.00
N LEU A 305 12.34 15.15 -10.02
CA LEU A 305 12.90 16.11 -9.06
C LEU A 305 13.96 17.01 -9.71
N ASN A 306 14.70 16.52 -10.70
CA ASN A 306 15.65 17.34 -11.47
C ASN A 306 14.93 18.42 -12.28
N VAL A 307 13.80 18.08 -12.92
CA VAL A 307 12.94 19.03 -13.63
C VAL A 307 12.37 20.08 -12.69
N GLU A 308 11.87 19.67 -11.52
CA GLU A 308 11.31 20.58 -10.50
C GLU A 308 12.33 21.56 -9.93
N ASN A 309 13.57 21.10 -9.70
CA ASN A 309 14.62 21.94 -9.11
C ASN A 309 15.31 22.88 -10.11
N ALA A 310 15.09 22.69 -11.41
CA ALA A 310 15.70 23.54 -12.42
C ALA A 310 15.08 24.94 -12.45
N PRO A 311 15.86 25.99 -12.80
CA PRO A 311 15.31 27.33 -13.01
C PRO A 311 14.22 27.31 -14.08
N VAL A 312 13.14 28.06 -13.85
CA VAL A 312 12.03 28.19 -14.80
C VAL A 312 12.54 28.52 -16.20
N GLY A 313 12.02 27.82 -17.22
CA GLY A 313 12.43 27.99 -18.61
C GLY A 313 13.71 27.23 -19.00
N THR A 314 14.37 26.54 -18.07
CA THR A 314 15.53 25.68 -18.35
C THR A 314 15.05 24.32 -18.85
N ALA A 315 15.59 23.88 -19.98
CA ALA A 315 15.39 22.53 -20.50
C ALA A 315 16.27 21.55 -19.72
N VAL A 316 15.65 20.51 -19.15
CA VAL A 316 16.31 19.48 -18.37
C VAL A 316 16.25 18.18 -19.13
N GLU A 317 17.41 17.57 -19.37
CA GLU A 317 17.52 16.24 -19.98
C GLU A 317 16.96 15.18 -19.04
N VAL A 318 16.14 14.29 -19.59
CA VAL A 318 15.46 13.22 -18.87
C VAL A 318 15.48 11.93 -19.70
N SER A 319 15.14 10.80 -19.09
CA SER A 319 15.03 9.54 -19.83
C SER A 319 13.88 9.53 -20.84
N SER A 320 13.97 8.66 -21.86
CA SER A 320 12.89 8.44 -22.83
C SER A 320 11.58 8.02 -22.18
N ASP A 321 11.64 7.25 -21.10
CA ASP A 321 10.44 6.81 -20.38
C ASP A 321 9.74 7.98 -19.68
N THR A 322 10.52 8.90 -19.11
CA THR A 322 9.99 10.14 -18.53
C THR A 322 9.36 11.02 -19.60
N ILE A 323 9.97 11.14 -20.79
CA ILE A 323 9.37 11.85 -21.92
C ILE A 323 8.01 11.23 -22.26
N GLU A 324 7.97 9.92 -22.47
CA GLU A 324 6.78 9.23 -22.93
C GLU A 324 5.62 9.34 -21.92
N VAL A 325 5.86 9.10 -20.63
CA VAL A 325 4.81 9.20 -19.61
C VAL A 325 4.29 10.64 -19.48
N VAL A 326 5.17 11.64 -19.62
CA VAL A 326 4.77 13.05 -19.55
C VAL A 326 3.99 13.48 -20.80
N GLU A 327 4.34 12.99 -21.99
CA GLU A 327 3.56 13.23 -23.21
C GLU A 327 2.16 12.63 -23.12
N GLN A 328 2.05 11.40 -22.62
CA GLN A 328 0.75 10.76 -22.38
C GLN A 328 -0.07 11.53 -21.33
N ALA A 329 0.56 11.96 -20.23
CA ALA A 329 -0.09 12.78 -19.21
C ALA A 329 -0.61 14.11 -19.78
N LEU A 330 0.20 14.78 -20.61
CA LEU A 330 -0.18 16.03 -21.30
C LEU A 330 -1.28 15.81 -22.33
N GLN A 331 -1.33 14.65 -22.99
CA GLN A 331 -2.43 14.30 -23.88
C GLN A 331 -3.75 14.18 -23.11
N VAL A 332 -3.78 13.39 -22.03
CA VAL A 332 -4.99 13.24 -21.19
C VAL A 332 -5.38 14.58 -20.57
N SER A 333 -4.41 15.42 -20.20
CA SER A 333 -4.65 16.77 -19.73
C SER A 333 -5.36 17.63 -20.77
N ARG A 334 -4.95 17.58 -22.04
CA ARG A 334 -5.62 18.31 -23.15
C ARG A 334 -7.03 17.79 -23.40
N GLU A 335 -7.20 16.47 -23.45
CA GLU A 335 -8.50 15.83 -23.72
C GLU A 335 -9.52 16.11 -22.61
N SER A 336 -9.06 16.20 -21.36
CA SER A 336 -9.89 16.52 -20.20
C SER A 336 -10.13 18.02 -19.99
N GLY A 337 -9.54 18.89 -20.82
CA GLY A 337 -9.61 20.34 -20.66
C GLY A 337 -8.92 20.83 -19.38
N GLY A 338 -7.89 20.14 -18.91
CA GLY A 338 -7.11 20.47 -17.71
C GLY A 338 -7.67 19.90 -16.41
N ALA A 339 -8.68 19.03 -16.46
CA ALA A 339 -9.18 18.37 -15.25
C ALA A 339 -8.21 17.32 -14.71
N PHE A 340 -7.54 16.59 -15.62
CA PHE A 340 -6.31 15.90 -15.29
C PHE A 340 -5.14 16.86 -15.54
N ASP A 341 -4.33 17.09 -14.52
CA ASP A 341 -3.14 17.91 -14.61
C ASP A 341 -2.01 17.19 -13.89
N LEU A 342 -0.88 16.99 -14.59
CA LEU A 342 0.32 16.40 -14.01
C LEU A 342 1.11 17.39 -13.15
N THR A 343 0.53 18.55 -12.83
CA THR A 343 1.13 19.54 -11.96
C THR A 343 0.23 19.85 -10.76
N LEU A 344 0.83 20.00 -9.56
CA LEU A 344 0.07 20.24 -8.32
C LEU A 344 -0.22 21.73 -8.04
N GLN A 345 -0.39 22.54 -9.07
CA GLN A 345 -0.57 23.99 -8.92
C GLN A 345 -1.82 24.49 -9.66
N LYS A 346 -2.56 25.39 -9.01
CA LYS A 346 -3.62 26.17 -9.66
C LYS A 346 -2.98 26.97 -10.81
N ASP A 347 -3.51 26.79 -12.02
CA ASP A 347 -2.99 27.32 -13.30
C ASP A 347 -1.76 26.59 -13.90
N GLY A 348 -1.46 25.35 -13.48
CA GLY A 348 -0.36 24.56 -14.05
C GLY A 348 -0.62 24.01 -15.47
N TYR A 349 -1.89 23.89 -15.85
CA TYR A 349 -2.32 23.42 -17.16
C TYR A 349 -1.55 24.07 -18.33
N LEU A 350 -1.06 23.23 -19.25
CA LEU A 350 -0.23 23.60 -20.41
C LEU A 350 1.06 24.37 -20.09
N SER A 351 1.57 24.27 -18.87
CA SER A 351 2.80 24.95 -18.43
C SER A 351 4.04 24.05 -18.39
N VAL A 352 3.94 22.84 -18.94
CA VAL A 352 5.05 21.89 -19.14
C VAL A 352 5.29 21.73 -20.64
N ARG A 353 6.53 21.94 -21.08
CA ARG A 353 6.95 21.71 -22.46
C ARG A 353 7.86 20.49 -22.54
N VAL A 354 7.56 19.61 -23.48
CA VAL A 354 8.37 18.44 -23.81
C VAL A 354 9.02 18.65 -25.17
N ASP A 355 10.29 18.31 -25.27
CA ASP A 355 11.02 18.17 -26.53
C ASP A 355 11.55 16.73 -26.59
N ALA A 356 10.80 15.86 -27.27
CA ALA A 356 11.10 14.44 -27.35
C ALA A 356 12.36 14.14 -28.18
N GLU A 357 12.69 14.97 -29.18
CA GLU A 357 13.88 14.80 -30.00
C GLU A 357 15.16 14.98 -29.18
N ASN A 358 15.16 16.00 -28.30
CA ASN A 358 16.28 16.28 -27.41
C ASN A 358 16.14 15.64 -26.02
N GLN A 359 15.06 14.89 -25.78
CA GLN A 359 14.71 14.28 -24.49
C GLN A 359 14.75 15.29 -23.33
N THR A 360 14.16 16.47 -23.53
CA THR A 360 14.11 17.49 -22.48
C THR A 360 12.71 17.87 -22.05
N ILE A 361 12.57 18.21 -20.77
CA ILE A 361 11.36 18.79 -20.19
C ILE A 361 11.69 20.19 -19.65
N THR A 362 10.79 21.14 -19.88
CA THR A 362 10.89 22.52 -19.37
C THR A 362 9.63 22.89 -18.60
N LEU A 363 9.78 23.38 -17.36
CA LEU A 363 8.71 24.05 -16.62
C LEU A 363 8.64 25.53 -17.00
N LEU A 364 7.47 25.99 -17.42
CA LEU A 364 7.26 27.34 -17.97
C LEU A 364 6.84 28.38 -16.91
N LYS A 365 6.51 27.93 -15.69
CA LYS A 365 6.09 28.79 -14.58
C LYS A 365 6.84 28.45 -13.28
N PRO A 366 7.06 29.45 -12.40
CA PRO A 366 7.65 29.22 -11.09
C PRO A 366 6.71 28.47 -10.15
N GLY A 367 7.28 27.54 -9.38
CA GLY A 367 6.56 26.80 -8.33
C GLY A 367 5.74 25.62 -8.82
N LEU A 368 5.84 25.24 -10.11
CA LEU A 368 5.24 24.00 -10.61
C LEU A 368 5.90 22.79 -9.97
N ILE A 369 5.08 21.87 -9.50
CA ILE A 369 5.48 20.56 -8.98
C ILE A 369 4.94 19.54 -9.97
N LEU A 370 5.80 18.66 -10.48
CA LEU A 370 5.45 17.64 -11.45
C LEU A 370 5.04 16.36 -10.71
N ASP A 371 3.80 15.94 -10.87
CA ASP A 371 3.26 14.76 -10.20
C ASP A 371 2.72 13.74 -11.20
N LEU A 372 3.38 12.58 -11.23
CA LEU A 372 2.99 11.44 -12.04
C LEU A 372 2.11 10.44 -11.25
N GLY A 373 1.63 10.82 -10.06
CA GLY A 373 0.86 9.93 -9.19
C GLY A 373 -0.43 9.36 -9.80
N GLY A 374 -1.07 10.08 -10.73
CA GLY A 374 -2.30 9.66 -11.42
C GLY A 374 -2.09 8.92 -12.75
N ILE A 375 -0.85 8.58 -13.13
CA ILE A 375 -0.54 7.90 -14.40
C ILE A 375 0.63 6.91 -14.30
N GLY A 376 1.51 7.12 -13.33
CA GLY A 376 2.79 6.42 -13.22
C GLY A 376 2.69 4.95 -12.89
N LYS A 377 1.66 4.50 -12.15
CA LYS A 377 1.46 3.07 -11.87
C LYS A 377 1.00 2.35 -13.14
N GLY A 378 0.10 2.96 -13.89
CA GLY A 378 -0.30 2.46 -15.20
C GLY A 378 0.88 2.32 -16.15
N PHE A 379 1.73 3.35 -16.22
CA PHE A 379 2.96 3.30 -17.03
C PHE A 379 3.91 2.17 -16.59
N ALA A 380 4.09 2.00 -15.28
CA ALA A 380 4.92 0.92 -14.74
C ALA A 380 4.35 -0.48 -15.04
N LEU A 381 3.03 -0.65 -15.02
CA LEU A 381 2.36 -1.89 -15.41
C LEU A 381 2.58 -2.21 -16.89
N ASP A 382 2.40 -1.22 -17.78
CA ASP A 382 2.63 -1.41 -19.21
C ASP A 382 4.08 -1.82 -19.50
N ARG A 383 5.06 -1.24 -18.79
CA ARG A 383 6.49 -1.61 -18.90
C ARG A 383 6.79 -2.98 -18.32
N ALA A 384 6.22 -3.31 -17.16
CA ALA A 384 6.36 -4.64 -16.58
C ALA A 384 5.80 -5.71 -17.54
N ALA A 385 4.64 -5.48 -18.15
CA ALA A 385 4.07 -6.37 -19.14
C ALA A 385 4.99 -6.58 -20.36
N GLN A 386 5.57 -5.51 -20.90
CA GLN A 386 6.54 -5.62 -22.01
C GLN A 386 7.75 -6.49 -21.63
N VAL A 387 8.26 -6.34 -20.39
CA VAL A 387 9.35 -7.18 -19.89
C VAL A 387 8.91 -8.64 -19.80
N LEU A 388 7.74 -8.93 -19.24
CA LEU A 388 7.20 -10.30 -19.18
C LEU A 388 7.07 -10.92 -20.58
N GLU A 389 6.51 -10.18 -21.54
CA GLU A 389 6.36 -10.64 -22.92
C GLU A 389 7.70 -10.89 -23.61
N SER A 390 8.73 -10.07 -23.32
CA SER A 390 10.10 -10.27 -23.86
C SER A 390 10.76 -11.57 -23.37
N HIS A 391 10.35 -12.05 -22.18
CA HIS A 391 10.72 -13.34 -21.63
C HIS A 391 9.79 -14.49 -22.10
N GLY A 392 8.92 -14.25 -23.08
CA GLY A 392 7.95 -15.23 -23.58
C GLY A 392 6.78 -15.50 -22.64
N CYS A 393 6.66 -14.77 -21.53
CA CYS A 393 5.60 -14.93 -20.54
C CYS A 393 4.41 -14.02 -20.89
N ARG A 394 3.55 -14.49 -21.80
CA ARG A 394 2.41 -13.71 -22.31
C ARG A 394 1.13 -13.84 -21.51
N ARG A 395 1.05 -14.79 -20.58
CA ARG A 395 -0.13 -15.05 -19.75
C ARG A 395 0.17 -14.59 -18.35
N ALA A 396 -0.38 -13.44 -17.97
CA ALA A 396 -0.14 -12.86 -16.66
C ALA A 396 -1.30 -11.97 -16.21
N LEU A 397 -1.44 -11.85 -14.89
CA LEU A 397 -2.24 -10.84 -14.23
C LEU A 397 -1.34 -10.05 -13.29
N LEU A 398 -1.30 -8.74 -13.47
CA LEU A 398 -0.58 -7.82 -12.62
C LEU A 398 -1.60 -7.00 -11.82
N ASP A 399 -1.37 -6.85 -10.53
CA ASP A 399 -2.19 -6.04 -9.61
C ASP A 399 -1.27 -5.07 -8.87
N PHE A 400 -1.40 -3.79 -9.21
CA PHE A 400 -0.62 -2.71 -8.62
C PHE A 400 -1.46 -1.85 -7.66
N GLY A 401 -1.82 -2.44 -6.53
CA GLY A 401 -2.61 -1.78 -5.49
C GLY A 401 -4.04 -1.50 -5.94
N GLY A 402 -4.70 -2.50 -6.54
CA GLY A 402 -6.07 -2.41 -7.04
C GLY A 402 -6.17 -1.98 -8.51
N GLN A 403 -5.08 -1.51 -9.11
CA GLN A 403 -4.99 -1.32 -10.56
C GLN A 403 -4.51 -2.60 -11.23
N LEU A 404 -5.33 -3.17 -12.09
CA LEU A 404 -5.09 -4.47 -12.70
C LEU A 404 -4.63 -4.31 -14.15
N LEU A 405 -3.73 -5.16 -14.60
CA LEU A 405 -3.42 -5.36 -16.02
C LEU A 405 -3.42 -6.86 -16.31
N ALA A 406 -4.33 -7.28 -17.18
CA ALA A 406 -4.44 -8.65 -17.65
C ALA A 406 -3.78 -8.79 -19.03
N LEU A 407 -2.92 -9.79 -19.19
CA LEU A 407 -2.39 -10.19 -20.50
C LEU A 407 -3.26 -11.32 -21.09
N ASP A 408 -2.64 -12.30 -21.76
CA ASP A 408 -3.36 -13.45 -22.28
C ASP A 408 -3.96 -14.28 -21.11
N PRO A 409 -5.13 -14.92 -21.28
CA PRO A 409 -5.79 -15.69 -20.22
C PRO A 409 -4.96 -16.88 -19.71
N PRO A 410 -5.20 -17.37 -18.48
CA PRO A 410 -4.51 -18.54 -17.96
C PRO A 410 -4.86 -19.80 -18.78
N PRO A 411 -4.02 -20.86 -18.76
CA PRO A 411 -4.26 -22.06 -19.54
C PRO A 411 -5.65 -22.68 -19.29
N GLY A 412 -6.45 -22.83 -20.36
CA GLY A 412 -7.78 -23.42 -20.27
C GLY A 412 -8.92 -22.43 -20.05
N GLU A 413 -8.61 -21.17 -19.78
CA GLU A 413 -9.61 -20.10 -19.58
C GLU A 413 -9.69 -19.16 -20.80
N SER A 414 -10.83 -18.49 -20.95
CA SER A 414 -11.03 -17.49 -22.01
C SER A 414 -10.75 -16.05 -21.58
N SER A 415 -10.63 -15.79 -20.27
CA SER A 415 -10.43 -14.46 -19.69
C SER A 415 -10.02 -14.52 -18.22
N TRP A 416 -9.51 -13.41 -17.70
CA TRP A 416 -9.33 -13.20 -16.26
C TRP A 416 -10.63 -12.66 -15.64
N PRO A 417 -11.30 -13.38 -14.73
CA PRO A 417 -12.50 -12.88 -14.07
C PRO A 417 -12.13 -11.86 -12.99
N VAL A 418 -12.62 -10.62 -13.13
CA VAL A 418 -12.34 -9.53 -12.20
C VAL A 418 -13.64 -8.91 -11.70
N GLY A 419 -13.67 -8.56 -10.41
CA GLY A 419 -14.80 -7.87 -9.78
C GLY A 419 -14.50 -6.40 -9.52
N ILE A 420 -15.47 -5.54 -9.83
CA ILE A 420 -15.58 -4.18 -9.32
C ILE A 420 -16.43 -4.26 -8.05
N PHE A 421 -15.87 -3.81 -6.94
CA PHE A 421 -16.52 -3.91 -5.63
C PHE A 421 -17.17 -2.60 -5.21
N ASP A 422 -18.22 -2.71 -4.42
CA ASP A 422 -18.87 -1.56 -3.79
C ASP A 422 -17.91 -0.90 -2.80
N PRO A 423 -17.56 0.38 -2.97
CA PRO A 423 -16.62 1.06 -2.08
C PRO A 423 -17.17 1.23 -0.66
N ARG A 424 -18.49 1.11 -0.44
CA ARG A 424 -19.15 1.29 0.86
C ARG A 424 -18.87 0.13 1.82
N ASP A 425 -18.70 -1.08 1.30
CA ASP A 425 -18.45 -2.28 2.10
C ASP A 425 -17.21 -3.10 1.68
N GLY A 426 -16.67 -2.84 0.49
CA GLY A 426 -15.50 -3.52 -0.09
C GLY A 426 -15.71 -5.03 -0.34
N LYS A 427 -16.96 -5.50 -0.40
CA LYS A 427 -17.32 -6.92 -0.46
C LYS A 427 -18.37 -7.22 -1.51
N THR A 428 -19.36 -6.36 -1.63
CA THR A 428 -20.43 -6.51 -2.62
C THR A 428 -19.84 -6.30 -4.01
N VAL A 429 -20.00 -7.26 -4.90
CA VAL A 429 -19.54 -7.13 -6.29
C VAL A 429 -20.60 -6.33 -7.05
N LEU A 430 -20.25 -5.12 -7.49
CA LEU A 430 -21.11 -4.28 -8.33
C LEU A 430 -21.13 -4.79 -9.77
N TYR A 431 -19.97 -5.19 -10.29
CA TYR A 431 -19.82 -5.68 -11.65
C TYR A 431 -18.75 -6.77 -11.68
N GLN A 432 -18.95 -7.80 -12.49
CA GLN A 432 -17.92 -8.77 -12.82
C GLN A 432 -17.63 -8.67 -14.31
N LEU A 433 -16.35 -8.52 -14.67
CA LEU A 433 -15.92 -8.36 -16.05
C LEU A 433 -14.79 -9.33 -16.41
N PRO A 434 -14.81 -9.86 -17.65
CA PRO A 434 -13.69 -10.61 -18.20
C PRO A 434 -12.62 -9.63 -18.71
N LEU A 435 -11.39 -9.71 -18.18
CA LEU A 435 -10.26 -8.98 -18.73
C LEU A 435 -9.41 -9.87 -19.65
N VAL A 436 -9.04 -9.33 -20.82
CA VAL A 436 -8.12 -9.94 -21.78
C VAL A 436 -7.33 -8.83 -22.44
N ARG A 437 -6.01 -8.81 -22.27
CA ARG A 437 -5.14 -7.75 -22.82
C ARG A 437 -5.67 -6.34 -22.54
N SER A 438 -6.09 -6.13 -21.31
CA SER A 438 -6.78 -4.92 -20.86
C SER A 438 -6.48 -4.65 -19.40
N SER A 439 -6.48 -3.38 -19.03
CA SER A 439 -6.31 -2.89 -17.66
C SER A 439 -7.62 -2.41 -17.07
N LEU A 440 -7.74 -2.51 -15.76
CA LEU A 440 -8.79 -1.92 -14.94
C LEU A 440 -8.14 -1.05 -13.87
N ALA A 441 -8.37 0.27 -13.89
CA ALA A 441 -7.92 1.18 -12.84
C ALA A 441 -9.13 1.71 -12.08
N THR A 442 -9.03 1.78 -10.75
CA THR A 442 -10.11 2.31 -9.91
C THR A 442 -9.61 3.49 -9.10
N THR A 443 -10.38 4.58 -9.11
CA THR A 443 -10.19 5.76 -8.29
C THR A 443 -11.43 5.89 -7.40
N ALA A 444 -11.25 5.77 -6.09
CA ALA A 444 -12.32 5.98 -5.12
C ALA A 444 -11.97 7.13 -4.17
N LEU A 445 -12.94 7.99 -3.89
CA LEU A 445 -12.77 9.16 -2.99
C LEU A 445 -12.42 8.76 -1.54
N TYR A 446 -12.58 7.48 -1.18
CA TYR A 446 -12.28 6.95 0.16
C TYR A 446 -10.86 6.40 0.31
N GLU A 447 -10.12 6.14 -0.78
CA GLU A 447 -8.86 5.38 -0.68
C GLU A 447 -7.72 6.14 0.00
N ARG A 448 -7.73 7.48 -0.06
CA ARG A 448 -6.85 8.35 0.73
C ARG A 448 -7.54 9.71 0.91
N GLY A 449 -7.82 10.11 2.15
CA GLY A 449 -8.40 11.42 2.44
C GLY A 449 -7.59 12.54 1.80
N GLU A 450 -8.27 13.38 1.00
CA GLU A 450 -7.74 14.63 0.41
C GLU A 450 -6.46 14.50 -0.45
N HIS A 451 -6.41 13.55 -1.41
CA HIS A 451 -5.33 13.53 -2.43
C HIS A 451 -5.78 13.84 -3.85
N LEU A 452 -7.08 13.77 -4.14
CA LEU A 452 -7.63 14.42 -5.32
C LEU A 452 -7.74 15.92 -4.99
N ILE A 453 -6.66 16.65 -5.20
CA ILE A 453 -6.72 18.10 -5.20
C ILE A 453 -7.58 18.46 -6.40
N HIS A 454 -8.83 18.87 -6.16
CA HIS A 454 -9.67 19.50 -7.16
C HIS A 454 -8.98 20.81 -7.57
N LEU A 455 -8.13 20.74 -8.61
CA LEU A 455 -7.45 21.91 -9.17
C LEU A 455 -8.43 22.82 -9.94
N LEU A 456 -9.58 22.28 -10.33
CA LEU A 456 -10.71 23.02 -10.88
C LEU A 456 -11.74 23.22 -9.77
N ASP A 457 -12.14 24.48 -9.54
CA ASP A 457 -13.16 24.91 -8.56
C ASP A 457 -14.59 24.37 -8.87
N ASN A 458 -14.73 23.30 -9.65
CA ASN A 458 -16.00 22.62 -9.88
C ASN A 458 -16.27 21.72 -8.68
N ASP A 459 -17.12 22.17 -7.77
CA ASP A 459 -17.80 21.30 -6.81
C ASP A 459 -18.90 20.54 -7.59
N PRO A 460 -18.72 19.26 -7.96
CA PRO A 460 -19.77 18.54 -8.64
C PRO A 460 -20.95 18.38 -7.68
N ALA A 461 -22.14 18.81 -8.10
CA ALA A 461 -23.36 18.74 -7.30
C ALA A 461 -23.72 17.31 -6.82
N ILE A 462 -23.13 16.27 -7.44
CA ILE A 462 -23.17 14.87 -7.03
C ILE A 462 -21.74 14.31 -7.08
N ARG A 463 -21.24 13.81 -5.95
CA ARG A 463 -19.91 13.21 -5.86
C ARG A 463 -19.91 11.79 -6.40
N ILE A 464 -18.89 11.46 -7.20
CA ILE A 464 -18.65 10.09 -7.65
C ILE A 464 -17.99 9.32 -6.50
N LEU A 465 -18.61 8.25 -5.99
CA LEU A 465 -18.04 7.41 -4.93
C LEU A 465 -16.85 6.58 -5.42
N THR A 466 -16.99 5.99 -6.61
CA THR A 466 -15.91 5.25 -7.27
C THR A 466 -16.01 5.37 -8.78
N THR A 467 -14.86 5.39 -9.43
CA THR A 467 -14.70 5.35 -10.88
C THR A 467 -13.76 4.21 -11.22
N SER A 468 -14.23 3.24 -11.98
CA SER A 468 -13.43 2.14 -12.51
C SER A 468 -13.34 2.26 -14.03
N VAL A 469 -12.15 2.49 -14.58
CA VAL A 469 -11.91 2.60 -16.03
C VAL A 469 -11.23 1.34 -16.55
N ILE A 470 -11.77 0.81 -17.65
CA ILE A 470 -11.20 -0.27 -18.43
C ILE A 470 -10.54 0.35 -19.67
N SER A 471 -9.31 -0.04 -19.99
CA SER A 471 -8.63 0.35 -21.23
C SER A 471 -7.64 -0.73 -21.69
N GLU A 472 -7.24 -0.72 -22.96
CA GLU A 472 -6.17 -1.59 -23.47
C GLU A 472 -4.80 -1.27 -22.86
N SER A 473 -4.57 -0.01 -22.45
CA SER A 473 -3.35 0.44 -21.78
C SER A 473 -3.60 0.69 -20.29
N ALA A 474 -2.71 0.19 -19.43
CA ALA A 474 -2.77 0.50 -18.01
C ALA A 474 -2.49 1.98 -17.74
N THR A 475 -1.63 2.60 -18.53
CA THR A 475 -1.35 4.05 -18.46
C THR A 475 -2.61 4.88 -18.71
N GLN A 476 -3.36 4.55 -19.76
CA GLN A 476 -4.61 5.25 -20.08
C GLN A 476 -5.70 4.98 -19.03
N ALA A 477 -5.83 3.74 -18.54
CA ALA A 477 -6.78 3.42 -17.49
C ALA A 477 -6.56 4.26 -16.22
N ASP A 478 -5.31 4.39 -15.76
CA ASP A 478 -4.92 5.16 -14.55
C ASP A 478 -5.28 6.66 -14.69
N ALA A 479 -4.87 7.26 -15.81
CA ALA A 479 -5.07 8.68 -16.04
C ALA A 479 -6.56 9.01 -16.24
N LEU A 480 -7.29 8.17 -16.98
CA LEU A 480 -8.70 8.35 -17.23
C LEU A 480 -9.56 8.09 -15.98
N SER A 481 -9.18 7.16 -15.09
CA SER A 481 -9.96 6.93 -13.85
C SER A 481 -9.93 8.15 -12.95
N THR A 482 -8.78 8.82 -12.87
CA THR A 482 -8.64 10.11 -12.19
C THR A 482 -9.43 11.21 -12.91
N THR A 483 -9.33 11.27 -14.25
CA THR A 483 -10.03 12.27 -15.07
C THR A 483 -11.54 12.22 -14.88
N VAL A 484 -12.13 11.03 -15.04
CA VAL A 484 -13.58 10.82 -14.94
C VAL A 484 -14.09 11.11 -13.52
N ALA A 485 -13.28 10.83 -12.50
CA ALA A 485 -13.62 11.18 -11.12
C ALA A 485 -13.64 12.70 -10.86
N LEU A 486 -12.97 13.51 -11.69
CA LEU A 486 -12.81 14.96 -11.49
C LEU A 486 -13.73 15.83 -12.37
N ILE A 487 -14.25 15.30 -13.48
CA ILE A 487 -15.11 16.06 -14.41
C ILE A 487 -16.60 15.76 -14.21
N ASP A 488 -17.44 16.70 -14.67
CA ASP A 488 -18.88 16.49 -14.74
C ASP A 488 -19.26 15.31 -15.64
N GLN A 489 -20.29 14.56 -15.25
CA GLN A 489 -20.67 13.27 -15.85
C GLN A 489 -20.95 13.34 -17.35
N ASP A 490 -21.57 14.43 -17.83
CA ASP A 490 -21.83 14.62 -19.25
C ASP A 490 -20.53 14.77 -20.05
N LYS A 491 -19.52 15.45 -19.48
CA LYS A 491 -18.19 15.54 -20.09
C LYS A 491 -17.45 14.21 -20.03
N ALA A 492 -17.56 13.47 -18.93
CA ALA A 492 -17.00 12.11 -18.82
C ALA A 492 -17.58 11.17 -19.88
N GLN A 493 -18.91 11.20 -20.06
CA GLN A 493 -19.60 10.42 -21.08
C GLN A 493 -19.10 10.81 -22.48
N GLN A 494 -19.03 12.10 -22.81
CA GLN A 494 -18.55 12.58 -24.12
C GLN A 494 -17.08 12.18 -24.38
N LEU A 495 -16.22 12.31 -23.37
CA LEU A 495 -14.82 11.91 -23.44
C LEU A 495 -14.72 10.42 -23.76
N LEU A 496 -15.40 9.55 -23.02
CA LEU A 496 -15.35 8.10 -23.21
C LEU A 496 -16.04 7.64 -24.51
N GLU A 497 -17.12 8.29 -24.95
CA GLU A 497 -17.77 7.99 -26.23
C GLU A 497 -16.92 8.34 -27.46
N SER A 498 -16.04 9.33 -27.33
CA SER A 498 -15.09 9.73 -28.37
C SER A 498 -13.90 8.76 -28.49
N ARG A 499 -13.74 7.86 -27.52
CA ARG A 499 -12.66 6.88 -27.44
C ARG A 499 -13.16 5.49 -27.82
N SER A 500 -12.30 4.73 -28.49
CA SER A 500 -12.55 3.33 -28.83
C SER A 500 -11.85 2.36 -27.88
N ASP A 501 -10.95 2.87 -27.05
CA ASP A 501 -9.98 2.11 -26.26
C ASP A 501 -10.25 2.20 -24.75
N ALA A 502 -11.35 2.84 -24.32
CA ALA A 502 -11.68 3.01 -22.92
C ALA A 502 -13.19 3.04 -22.64
N SER A 503 -13.57 2.48 -21.49
CA SER A 503 -14.92 2.53 -20.92
C SER A 503 -14.83 2.67 -19.40
N ALA A 504 -15.90 3.15 -18.77
CA ALA A 504 -15.93 3.32 -17.31
C ALA A 504 -17.20 2.75 -16.67
N VAL A 505 -17.06 2.32 -15.43
CA VAL A 505 -18.15 2.03 -14.50
C VAL A 505 -18.00 2.99 -13.33
N ILE A 506 -19.04 3.78 -13.05
CA ILE A 506 -19.05 4.74 -11.94
C ILE A 506 -20.19 4.42 -10.97
N LEU A 507 -19.98 4.71 -9.68
CA LEU A 507 -21.05 4.73 -8.69
C LEU A 507 -21.13 6.13 -8.09
N LEU A 508 -22.33 6.71 -8.04
CA LEU A 508 -22.57 8.03 -7.48
C LEU A 508 -22.99 7.96 -6.01
N GLU A 509 -22.69 9.02 -5.26
CA GLU A 509 -23.14 9.15 -3.89
C GLU A 509 -24.67 9.23 -3.84
N GLY A 510 -25.28 8.33 -3.06
CA GLY A 510 -26.74 8.21 -2.94
C GLY A 510 -27.40 7.31 -3.98
N GLU A 511 -26.64 6.71 -4.90
CA GLU A 511 -27.14 5.69 -5.82
C GLU A 511 -26.73 4.28 -5.37
N ASP A 512 -27.59 3.30 -5.64
CA ASP A 512 -27.31 1.89 -5.37
C ASP A 512 -26.81 1.13 -6.60
N GLU A 513 -27.13 1.62 -7.80
CA GLU A 513 -26.78 0.99 -9.07
C GLU A 513 -25.64 1.74 -9.75
N PRO A 514 -24.62 1.05 -10.27
CA PRO A 514 -23.55 1.69 -11.03
C PRO A 514 -24.03 2.11 -12.42
N ARG A 515 -23.35 3.11 -12.99
CA ARG A 515 -23.56 3.60 -14.36
C ARG A 515 -22.38 3.21 -15.23
N VAL A 516 -22.66 2.82 -16.47
CA VAL A 516 -21.64 2.51 -17.47
C VAL A 516 -21.50 3.68 -18.45
N MET A 517 -20.28 4.06 -18.76
CA MET A 517 -19.92 5.13 -19.69
C MET A 517 -18.96 4.63 -20.76
N GLY A 518 -19.06 5.16 -21.98
CA GLY A 518 -18.26 4.73 -23.12
C GLY A 518 -18.83 3.53 -23.88
N ARG A 519 -18.02 2.95 -24.76
CA ARG A 519 -18.39 1.79 -25.58
C ARG A 519 -17.77 0.53 -24.98
N PHE A 520 -18.59 -0.23 -24.25
CA PHE A 520 -18.23 -1.55 -23.72
C PHE A 520 -18.22 -2.62 -24.81
#